data_AF-A0A835TJI2-F1
#
_entry.id   AF-A0A835TJI2-F1
#
_cell.length_a   1.000
_cell.length_b   1.000
_cell.length_c   1.000
_cell.angle_alpha   90.00
_cell.angle_beta   90.00
_cell.angle_gamma   90.00
#
_symmetry.space_group_name_H-M   'P 1'
#
loop_
_entity.id
_entity.type
_entity.pdbx_description
1 polymer ?
#
loop_
_entity_poly.entity_id
_entity_poly.type
_entity_poly.pdbx_seq_one_letter_code
_entity_poly.pdbx_strand_id
1 'polypeptide(L)'
;MVLMGILKFETSTAAKILKSLGLEDLYGAWNEVLWALNVCDGLQPRSFVTDIKFADRAFKVITAASDFAEWHGKDKMYSEDLLMALAAGGVLEDLFPDLNLSFERVRKAVEKNSGRRYQLPDEEEVAGPLKSEDDVSFL
;
A
#
# COMPACT_ATOMS: atom_id res chain seq x y z
N MET A 1 2.69 -6.55 10.77
CA MET A 1 1.26 -6.58 11.16
C MET A 1 0.35 -5.72 10.29
N VAL A 2 0.65 -4.44 10.02
CA VAL A 2 -0.23 -3.57 9.19
C VAL A 2 -0.51 -4.16 7.80
N LEU A 3 0.52 -4.55 7.05
CA LEU A 3 0.39 -5.20 5.74
C LEU A 3 -0.45 -6.49 5.79
N MET A 4 -0.25 -7.33 6.80
CA MET A 4 -1.04 -8.56 6.99
C MET A 4 -2.53 -8.26 7.16
N GLY A 5 -2.88 -7.14 7.79
CA GLY A 5 -4.28 -6.68 7.90
C GLY A 5 -4.89 -6.37 6.53
N ILE A 6 -4.14 -5.71 5.65
CA ILE A 6 -4.55 -5.44 4.27
C ILE A 6 -4.74 -6.76 3.50
N LEU A 7 -3.75 -7.66 3.56
CA LEU A 7 -3.80 -8.96 2.88
C LEU A 7 -4.96 -9.84 3.37
N LYS A 8 -5.26 -9.80 4.67
CA LYS A 8 -6.37 -10.56 5.26
C LYS A 8 -7.74 -9.98 4.88
N PHE A 9 -7.83 -8.66 4.72
CA PHE A 9 -9.06 -7.99 4.33
C PHE A 9 -9.12 -7.80 2.80
N GLU A 10 -9.31 -8.91 2.09
CA GLU A 10 -9.23 -8.99 0.62
C GLU A 10 -10.21 -8.10 -0.13
N THR A 11 -11.28 -7.66 0.52
CA THR A 11 -12.30 -6.77 -0.07
C THR A 11 -11.84 -5.31 -0.11
N SER A 12 -10.76 -4.96 0.61
CA SER A 12 -10.19 -3.61 0.62
C SER A 12 -9.68 -3.18 -0.76
N THR A 13 -9.72 -1.87 -0.99
CA THR A 13 -9.16 -1.27 -2.20
C THR A 13 -7.67 -1.58 -2.34
N ALA A 14 -6.92 -1.48 -1.23
CA ALA A 14 -5.50 -1.83 -1.22
C ALA A 14 -5.21 -3.29 -1.60
N ALA A 15 -5.98 -4.25 -1.07
CA ALA A 15 -5.80 -5.66 -1.45
C ALA A 15 -6.12 -5.91 -2.93
N LYS A 16 -7.14 -5.24 -3.48
CA LYS A 16 -7.47 -5.30 -4.91
C LYS A 16 -6.36 -4.70 -5.79
N ILE A 17 -5.74 -3.62 -5.34
CA ILE A 17 -4.59 -3.01 -6.03
C ILE A 17 -3.37 -3.94 -5.98
N LEU A 18 -3.09 -4.58 -4.84
CA LEU A 18 -2.01 -5.57 -4.76
C LEU A 18 -2.24 -6.75 -5.71
N LYS A 19 -3.47 -7.26 -5.79
CA LYS A 19 -3.86 -8.28 -6.79
C LYS A 19 -3.61 -7.81 -8.22
N SER A 20 -3.98 -6.57 -8.58
CA SER A 20 -3.75 -6.05 -9.93
C SER A 20 -2.27 -5.80 -10.26
N LEU A 21 -1.42 -5.69 -9.24
CA LEU A 21 0.02 -5.54 -9.39
C LEU A 21 0.76 -6.87 -9.52
N GLY A 22 0.08 -8.01 -9.44
CA GLY A 22 0.64 -9.36 -9.61
C GLY A 22 0.67 -10.20 -8.34
N LEU A 23 0.19 -9.68 -7.21
CA LEU A 23 0.11 -10.41 -5.95
C LEU A 23 -1.24 -11.16 -5.89
N GLU A 24 -1.37 -12.16 -6.77
CA GLU A 24 -2.62 -12.92 -6.99
C GLU A 24 -3.00 -13.79 -5.80
N ASP A 25 -2.00 -14.43 -5.17
CA ASP A 25 -2.16 -15.25 -3.97
C ASP A 25 -1.89 -14.41 -2.70
N LEU A 26 -2.93 -13.71 -2.23
CA LEU A 26 -2.84 -12.95 -0.97
C LEU A 26 -2.59 -13.84 0.24
N TYR A 27 -3.03 -15.10 0.21
CA TYR A 27 -2.81 -16.03 1.31
C TYR A 27 -1.35 -16.49 1.36
N GLY A 28 -0.77 -16.82 0.21
CA GLY A 28 0.67 -17.07 0.07
C GLY A 28 1.51 -15.89 0.54
N ALA A 29 1.19 -14.69 0.07
CA ALA A 29 1.86 -13.47 0.52
C ALA A 29 1.73 -13.21 2.03
N TRP A 30 0.60 -13.56 2.63
CA TRP A 30 0.42 -13.45 4.08
C TRP A 30 1.36 -14.41 4.84
N ASN A 31 1.61 -15.61 4.31
CA ASN A 31 2.57 -16.56 4.88
C ASN A 31 4.02 -16.08 4.72
N GLU A 32 4.39 -15.51 3.57
CA GLU A 32 5.72 -14.93 3.36
C GLU A 32 6.02 -13.82 4.39
N VAL A 33 5.03 -12.95 4.66
CA VAL A 33 5.18 -11.91 5.68
C VAL A 33 5.33 -12.50 7.08
N LEU A 34 4.61 -13.58 7.42
CA LEU A 34 4.80 -14.28 8.70
C LEU A 34 6.21 -14.87 8.83
N TRP A 35 6.72 -15.46 7.76
CA TRP A 35 8.06 -16.04 7.71
C TRP A 35 9.13 -14.95 7.88
N ALA A 36 9.01 -13.84 7.13
CA ALA A 36 9.93 -12.71 7.22
C ALA A 36 9.97 -12.07 8.61
N LEU A 37 8.84 -12.05 9.33
CA LEU A 37 8.76 -11.51 10.69
C LEU A 37 9.25 -12.50 11.77
N ASN A 38 9.59 -13.74 11.39
CA ASN A 38 10.02 -14.80 12.31
C ASN A 38 9.06 -15.02 13.51
N VAL A 39 7.77 -14.74 13.31
CA VAL A 39 6.75 -14.79 14.38
C VAL A 39 6.29 -16.23 14.65
N CYS A 40 6.47 -17.11 13.67
CA CYS A 40 6.08 -18.51 13.74
C CYS A 40 7.29 -19.42 13.44
N ASP A 41 7.42 -20.51 14.17
CA ASP A 41 8.23 -21.67 13.77
C ASP A 41 7.27 -22.76 13.31
N GLY A 42 6.87 -22.71 12.03
CA GLY A 42 5.74 -23.51 11.53
C GLY A 42 4.38 -23.03 12.09
N LEU A 43 3.62 -23.91 12.73
CA LEU A 43 2.27 -23.63 13.26
C LEU A 43 2.27 -23.06 14.70
N GLN A 44 3.43 -22.91 15.34
CA GLN A 44 3.50 -22.47 16.73
C GLN A 44 3.85 -20.97 16.83
N PRO A 45 3.00 -20.14 17.46
CA PRO A 45 3.30 -18.73 17.70
C PRO A 45 4.42 -18.61 18.75
N ARG A 46 5.50 -17.88 18.43
CA ARG A 46 6.68 -17.76 19.31
C ARG A 46 6.45 -16.88 20.54
N SER A 47 5.42 -16.04 20.56
CA SER A 47 5.05 -15.27 21.75
C SER A 47 3.56 -14.96 21.76
N PHE A 48 2.84 -15.52 22.72
CA PHE A 48 1.51 -15.04 23.08
C PHE A 48 1.70 -13.87 24.06
N VAL A 49 1.43 -12.65 23.62
CA VAL A 49 1.46 -11.45 24.46
C VAL A 49 0.03 -10.95 24.59
N THR A 50 -0.40 -10.66 25.82
CA THR A 50 -1.77 -10.19 26.11
C THR A 50 -2.04 -8.76 25.65
N ASP A 51 -0.98 -8.00 25.36
CA ASP A 51 -1.04 -6.61 24.89
C ASP A 51 -0.20 -6.47 23.61
N ILE A 52 -0.86 -6.12 22.51
CA ILE A 52 -0.22 -5.93 21.19
C ILE A 52 0.00 -4.43 21.00
N LYS A 53 1.25 -4.01 21.20
CA LYS A 53 1.67 -2.62 20.91
C LYS A 53 2.17 -2.49 19.49
N PHE A 54 1.84 -1.39 18.83
CA PHE A 54 2.45 -1.05 17.55
C PHE A 54 3.93 -0.77 17.75
N ALA A 55 4.76 -1.33 16.86
CA ALA A 55 6.16 -0.93 16.77
C ALA A 55 6.28 0.51 16.25
N ASP A 56 7.34 1.21 16.62
CA ASP A 56 7.57 2.60 16.19
C ASP A 56 7.51 2.77 14.66
N ARG A 57 8.04 1.80 13.91
CA ARG A 57 7.95 1.80 12.43
C ARG A 57 6.51 1.69 11.94
N ALA A 58 5.66 0.93 12.62
CA ALA A 58 4.24 0.83 12.28
C ALA A 58 3.49 2.13 12.58
N PHE A 59 3.85 2.84 13.67
CA PHE A 59 3.31 4.16 13.95
C PHE A 59 3.66 5.17 12.85
N LYS A 60 4.92 5.20 12.42
CA LYS A 60 5.36 6.05 11.29
C LYS A 60 4.56 5.78 10.01
N VAL A 61 4.29 4.51 9.68
CA VAL A 61 3.47 4.15 8.51
C VAL A 61 2.04 4.68 8.64
N ILE A 62 1.43 4.57 9.82
CA ILE A 62 0.07 5.07 10.05
C ILE A 62 0.03 6.61 9.95
N THR A 63 1.01 7.30 10.54
CA THR A 63 1.10 8.76 10.45
C THR A 63 1.30 9.21 9.00
N ALA A 64 2.27 8.61 8.29
CA ALA A 64 2.51 8.93 6.88
C ALA A 64 1.29 8.66 5.99
N ALA A 65 0.48 7.64 6.30
CA ALA A 65 -0.74 7.38 5.56
C ALA A 65 -1.80 8.48 5.74
N SER A 66 -1.80 9.20 6.86
CA SER A 66 -2.60 10.42 7.04
C SER A 66 -2.13 11.51 6.07
N ASP A 67 -0.82 11.73 5.98
CA ASP A 67 -0.25 12.72 5.07
C ASP A 67 -0.58 12.38 3.60
N PHE A 68 -0.50 11.10 3.22
CA PHE A 68 -0.92 10.66 1.88
C PHE A 68 -2.41 10.92 1.62
N ALA A 69 -3.28 10.73 2.61
CA ALA A 69 -4.70 11.04 2.44
C ALA A 69 -4.92 12.55 2.20
N GLU A 70 -4.20 13.42 2.92
CA GLU A 70 -4.24 14.87 2.71
C GLU A 70 -3.73 15.24 1.32
N TRP A 71 -2.60 14.68 0.88
CA TRP A 71 -2.04 14.88 -0.47
C TRP A 71 -2.94 14.35 -1.59
N HIS A 72 -3.84 13.41 -1.29
CA HIS A 72 -4.85 12.92 -2.21
C HIS A 72 -6.13 13.80 -2.22
N GLY A 73 -6.21 14.79 -1.33
CA GLY A 73 -7.37 15.65 -1.14
C GLY A 73 -8.56 14.92 -0.51
N LYS A 74 -8.29 13.98 0.40
CA LYS A 74 -9.30 13.23 1.15
C LYS A 74 -9.43 13.76 2.57
N ASP A 75 -10.67 13.85 3.05
CA ASP A 75 -10.96 14.18 4.46
C ASP A 75 -10.72 13.01 5.42
N LYS A 76 -10.61 11.79 4.87
CA LYS A 76 -10.47 10.55 5.62
C LYS A 76 -9.41 9.65 5.00
N MET A 77 -8.67 8.99 5.87
CA MET A 77 -7.69 7.99 5.52
C MET A 77 -8.37 6.66 5.17
N TYR A 78 -7.96 6.05 4.06
CA TYR A 78 -8.44 4.76 3.59
C TYR A 78 -7.31 3.74 3.41
N SER A 79 -7.67 2.52 2.99
CA SER A 79 -6.73 1.40 2.87
C SER A 79 -5.61 1.64 1.86
N GLU A 80 -5.89 2.36 0.79
CA GLU A 80 -4.93 2.71 -0.26
C GLU A 80 -3.89 3.73 0.23
N ASP A 81 -4.24 4.58 1.18
CA ASP A 81 -3.29 5.54 1.76
C ASP A 81 -2.31 4.83 2.70
N LEU A 82 -2.77 3.78 3.41
CA LEU A 82 -1.88 2.84 4.11
C LEU A 82 -0.95 2.10 3.14
N LEU A 83 -1.46 1.69 1.98
CA LEU A 83 -0.67 1.01 0.97
C LEU A 83 0.43 1.94 0.42
N MET A 84 0.10 3.21 0.17
CA MET A 84 1.06 4.23 -0.25
C MET A 84 2.16 4.45 0.78
N ALA A 85 1.80 4.58 2.07
CA ALA A 85 2.78 4.72 3.14
C ALA A 85 3.71 3.50 3.28
N LEU A 86 3.19 2.29 3.09
CA LEU A 86 3.99 1.07 3.08
C LEU A 86 4.96 1.03 1.89
N ALA A 87 4.52 1.45 0.71
CA ALA A 87 5.35 1.51 -0.49
C ALA A 87 6.47 2.57 -0.35
N ALA A 88 6.14 3.76 0.16
CA ALA A 88 7.11 4.81 0.44
C ALA A 88 8.17 4.39 1.48
N GLY A 89 7.79 3.54 2.43
CA GLY A 89 8.69 2.97 3.43
C GLY A 89 9.58 1.82 2.94
N GLY A 90 9.55 1.47 1.65
CA GLY A 90 10.31 0.37 1.04
C GLY A 90 9.84 -1.05 1.43
N VAL A 91 8.79 -1.15 2.26
CA VAL A 91 8.40 -2.42 2.89
C VAL A 91 7.92 -3.45 1.86
N LEU A 92 7.26 -3.00 0.80
CA LEU A 92 6.70 -3.89 -0.23
C LEU A 92 7.79 -4.45 -1.15
N GLU A 93 8.80 -3.66 -1.48
CA GLU A 93 9.95 -4.11 -2.27
C GLU A 93 10.82 -5.09 -1.48
N ASP A 94 11.05 -4.81 -0.19
CA ASP A 94 11.82 -5.68 0.70
C ASP A 94 11.16 -7.06 0.87
N LEU A 95 9.83 -7.10 0.96
CA LEU A 95 9.07 -8.34 1.21
C LEU A 95 8.75 -9.13 -0.06
N PHE A 96 8.56 -8.45 -1.19
CA PHE A 96 8.20 -9.06 -2.46
C PHE A 96 9.12 -8.58 -3.59
N PRO A 97 10.42 -8.91 -3.52
CA PRO A 97 11.42 -8.41 -4.47
C PRO A 97 11.12 -8.82 -5.93
N ASP A 98 10.53 -10.00 -6.13
CA ASP A 98 10.20 -10.52 -7.46
C ASP A 98 9.06 -9.78 -8.16
N LEU A 99 8.22 -9.08 -7.40
CA LEU A 99 7.03 -8.40 -7.93
C LEU A 99 7.30 -6.95 -8.33
N ASN A 100 8.48 -6.38 -8.04
CA ASN A 100 8.84 -4.98 -8.32
C ASN A 100 7.71 -4.01 -7.91
N LEU A 101 7.34 -4.05 -6.62
CA LEU A 101 6.30 -3.23 -6.01
C LEU A 101 6.83 -1.86 -5.57
N SER A 102 7.47 -1.16 -6.49
CA SER A 102 8.03 0.17 -6.24
C SER A 102 6.97 1.22 -5.95
N PHE A 103 7.37 2.25 -5.20
CA PHE A 103 6.50 3.38 -4.85
C PHE A 103 5.76 3.93 -6.07
N GLU A 104 6.48 4.20 -7.17
CA GLU A 104 5.90 4.73 -8.40
C GLU A 104 4.88 3.80 -9.05
N ARG A 105 5.14 2.49 -9.02
CA ARG A 105 4.22 1.51 -9.59
C ARG A 105 2.95 1.40 -8.77
N VAL A 106 3.08 1.38 -7.43
CA VAL A 106 1.95 1.38 -6.51
C VAL A 106 1.15 2.66 -6.65
N ARG A 107 1.81 3.82 -6.69
CA ARG A 107 1.19 5.13 -6.91
C ARG A 107 0.32 5.14 -8.17
N LYS A 108 0.88 4.76 -9.32
CA LYS A 108 0.13 4.69 -10.59
C LYS A 108 -1.09 3.79 -10.49
N ALA A 109 -0.98 2.66 -9.80
CA ALA A 109 -2.11 1.75 -9.62
C ALA A 109 -3.21 2.33 -8.72
N VAL A 110 -2.83 3.04 -7.65
CA VAL A 110 -3.78 3.75 -6.76
C VAL A 110 -4.45 4.92 -7.49
N GLU A 111 -3.70 5.72 -8.25
CA GLU A 111 -4.24 6.83 -9.03
C GLU A 111 -5.20 6.33 -10.12
N LYS A 112 -4.87 5.22 -10.79
CA LYS A 112 -5.76 4.57 -11.76
C LYS A 112 -7.06 4.08 -11.13
N ASN A 113 -6.99 3.56 -9.90
CA ASN A 113 -8.17 3.05 -9.20
C ASN A 113 -9.05 4.19 -8.65
N SER A 114 -8.43 5.23 -8.11
CA SER A 114 -9.13 6.34 -7.46
C SER A 114 -9.54 7.47 -8.42
N GLY A 115 -8.94 7.54 -9.61
CA GLY A 115 -9.16 8.58 -10.61
C GLY A 115 -8.59 9.95 -10.22
N ARG A 116 -7.79 10.03 -9.14
CA ARG A 116 -7.17 11.25 -8.63
C ARG A 116 -5.67 11.05 -8.43
N ARG A 117 -4.89 12.10 -8.72
CA ARG A 117 -3.44 12.12 -8.51
C ARG A 117 -3.10 12.62 -7.11
N TYR A 118 -1.99 12.10 -6.57
CA TYR A 118 -1.40 12.65 -5.35
C TYR A 118 -0.66 13.95 -5.66
N GLN A 119 -0.82 14.96 -4.81
CA GLN A 119 -0.02 16.19 -4.80
C GLN A 119 1.09 16.05 -3.75
N LEU A 120 2.24 15.52 -4.15
CA LEU A 120 3.36 15.31 -3.23
C LEU A 120 4.10 16.63 -2.95
N PRO A 121 4.68 16.82 -1.75
CA PRO A 121 5.34 18.08 -1.38
C PRO A 121 6.52 18.49 -2.26
N ASP A 122 7.20 17.50 -2.85
CA ASP A 122 8.43 17.68 -3.64
C ASP A 122 8.18 17.74 -5.16
N GLU A 123 6.91 17.65 -5.58
CA GLU A 123 6.54 17.78 -6.99
C GLU A 123 5.98 19.18 -7.25
N GLU A 124 6.58 19.92 -8.21
CA GLU A 124 6.00 21.17 -8.70
C GLU A 124 4.53 20.92 -9.13
N GLU A 125 3.61 21.79 -8.71
CA GLU A 125 2.17 21.66 -8.99
C GLU A 125 1.87 21.50 -10.49
N VAL A 126 1.82 20.26 -10.98
CA VAL A 126 1.16 19.94 -12.25
C VAL A 126 -0.24 19.42 -11.93
N ALA A 127 -1.04 20.29 -11.34
CA ALA A 127 -2.46 20.07 -11.11
C ALA A 127 -3.20 20.08 -12.45
N GLY A 128 -3.27 18.93 -13.11
CA GLY A 128 -4.12 18.70 -14.26
C GLY A 128 -4.86 17.37 -14.12
N PRO A 129 -6.17 17.31 -14.41
CA PRO A 129 -6.89 16.04 -14.47
C PRO A 129 -6.19 15.10 -15.46
N LEU A 130 -6.25 13.80 -15.19
CA LEU A 130 -5.82 12.77 -16.13
C LEU A 130 -6.56 13.03 -17.46
N LYS A 131 -5.84 13.52 -18.47
CA LYS A 131 -6.37 13.57 -19.84
C LYS A 131 -6.76 12.15 -20.20
N SER A 132 -8.04 11.92 -20.47
CA SER A 132 -8.48 10.71 -21.15
C SER A 132 -7.70 10.63 -22.47
N GLU A 133 -7.08 9.48 -22.74
CA GLU A 133 -6.40 9.22 -24.02
C GLU A 133 -7.37 9.32 -25.23
N ASP A 134 -8.67 9.48 -24.99
CA ASP A 134 -9.71 9.68 -26.01
C ASP A 134 -9.81 11.11 -26.58
N ASP A 135 -9.10 12.10 -26.01
CA ASP A 135 -9.11 13.48 -26.55
C ASP A 135 -8.16 13.70 -27.74
N VAL A 136 -7.51 12.64 -28.24
CA VAL A 136 -6.75 12.70 -29.51
C VAL A 136 -7.65 12.27 -30.67
N SER A 137 -8.79 12.95 -30.82
CA SER A 137 -9.61 12.86 -32.03
C SER A 137 -9.33 14.05 -32.94
N PHE A 138 -8.70 13.72 -34.07
CA PHE A 138 -8.75 14.40 -35.37
C PHE A 138 -8.72 15.93 -35.38
N LEU A 139 -7.55 16.48 -35.74
CA LEU A 139 -7.41 17.59 -36.68
C LEU A 139 -6.05 17.50 -37.39
#